data_AF-A0A1J7IPS0-F1
#
_entry.id   AF-A0A1J7IPS0-F1
#
_cell.length_a   1.000
_cell.length_b   1.000
_cell.length_c   1.000
_cell.angle_alpha   90.00
_cell.angle_beta   90.00
_cell.angle_gamma   90.00
#
_symmetry.space_group_name_H-M   'P 1'
#
loop_
_entity.id
_entity.type
_entity.pdbx_description
1 polymer ?
#
loop_
_entity_poly.entity_id
_entity_poly.type
_entity_poly.pdbx_seq_one_letter_code
_entity_poly.pdbx_strand_id
1 'polypeptide(L)'
;MLPSIPVLGDYGLSPTHGFLPDVLPLTRLPDPYYTKWEAIAANLQALILSKRLRGVVDRLPVLSTIGLEHDAEWRRAYSLLTFMAHGYIWGGDSPSDRLPPPLAVPLLEVSEHLEVPPVATYASLCLWNFKPLFVDESIDNLENLATLNTFTGALDESWFYLVSVAIEARGAPIIPLMLTAIAAARAGDAPTVTRCLRTFAERLDDLGTLLQRMNESCDPTIFYHRIRPFLAGSKNMAEAGLPHGVVYDDGTGAATYRQYSGGSNAQSSIIQFFDIVLGVDHHPTGEKRSRADSMSDRESGRAAPKHNFIMEMRKYMPGPHARFLTDVQAVANIRNFVDDHSSDVQLAIAYDACLSMLRVLRDKHIAIVTRYIVVPSREVRARSRSRSPEATRRRVNLATASSQRRAGPQGIAFEANDGKKGDLKGTGGTALMSFLKQARDETGEPTVEEWARRFMNRVLRAEGKNDFFLGKPEAGVGGGAVEEVEVAGLAGTWTIDDDVGGICHY
;
A
#
# COMPACT_ATOMS: atom_id res chain seq x y z
N MET A 1 -27.80 16.37 -16.52
CA MET A 1 -27.98 14.92 -16.28
C MET A 1 -26.81 14.44 -15.44
N LEU A 2 -27.03 13.57 -14.46
CA LEU A 2 -25.94 13.00 -13.65
C LEU A 2 -25.11 12.03 -14.52
N PRO A 3 -23.78 11.93 -14.33
CA PRO A 3 -22.96 10.95 -15.04
C PRO A 3 -23.44 9.52 -14.73
N SER A 4 -23.33 8.58 -15.67
CA SER A 4 -23.69 7.17 -15.45
C SER A 4 -22.80 6.53 -14.38
N ILE A 5 -23.36 5.60 -13.61
CA ILE A 5 -22.57 4.80 -12.66
C ILE A 5 -21.69 3.83 -13.46
N PRO A 6 -20.38 3.71 -13.15
CA PRO A 6 -19.47 2.85 -13.89
C PRO A 6 -19.92 1.38 -13.90
N VAL A 7 -19.81 0.73 -15.06
CA VAL A 7 -20.03 -0.71 -15.23
C VAL A 7 -18.69 -1.43 -15.11
N LEU A 8 -18.60 -2.42 -14.21
CA LEU A 8 -17.32 -3.07 -13.87
C LEU A 8 -16.60 -3.71 -15.07
N GLY A 9 -17.35 -4.35 -15.96
CA GLY A 9 -16.81 -5.05 -17.12
C GLY A 9 -16.05 -4.13 -18.09
N ASP A 10 -16.43 -2.85 -18.19
CA ASP A 10 -15.76 -1.86 -19.05
C ASP A 10 -14.31 -1.59 -18.62
N TYR A 11 -13.96 -1.95 -17.38
CA TYR A 11 -12.63 -1.79 -16.79
C TYR A 11 -11.92 -3.12 -16.54
N GLY A 12 -12.47 -4.24 -17.04
CA GLY A 12 -11.94 -5.58 -16.80
C GLY A 12 -12.08 -6.06 -15.34
N LEU A 13 -13.01 -5.47 -14.58
CA LEU A 13 -13.30 -5.82 -13.20
C LEU A 13 -14.51 -6.75 -13.13
N SER A 14 -14.54 -7.65 -12.15
CA SER A 14 -15.72 -8.50 -11.89
C SER A 14 -16.27 -8.31 -10.48
N PRO A 15 -17.58 -8.57 -10.25
CA PRO A 15 -18.19 -8.45 -8.93
C PRO A 15 -17.57 -9.36 -7.86
N THR A 16 -16.96 -10.48 -8.27
CA THR A 16 -16.43 -11.52 -7.38
C THR A 16 -14.92 -11.40 -7.17
N HIS A 17 -14.17 -10.93 -8.17
CA HIS A 17 -12.71 -10.81 -8.11
C HIS A 17 -12.23 -9.37 -7.94
N GLY A 18 -13.09 -8.38 -8.21
CA GLY A 18 -12.77 -6.97 -8.02
C GLY A 18 -11.62 -6.56 -8.93
N PHE A 19 -10.50 -6.14 -8.34
CA PHE A 19 -9.27 -5.76 -9.04
C PHE A 19 -8.32 -6.94 -9.30
N LEU A 20 -8.64 -8.15 -8.80
CA LEU A 20 -7.98 -9.37 -9.26
C LEU A 20 -8.52 -9.74 -10.63
N PRO A 21 -7.71 -10.39 -11.48
CA PRO A 21 -8.13 -10.76 -12.81
C PRO A 21 -9.20 -11.86 -12.73
N ASP A 22 -10.25 -11.73 -13.55
CA ASP A 22 -11.34 -12.71 -13.59
C ASP A 22 -10.90 -14.08 -14.13
N VAL A 23 -9.94 -14.05 -15.06
CA VAL A 23 -9.16 -15.24 -15.46
C VAL A 23 -7.94 -15.33 -14.55
N LEU A 24 -7.78 -16.47 -13.87
CA LEU A 24 -6.64 -16.71 -12.98
C LEU A 24 -5.30 -16.44 -13.68
N PRO A 25 -4.30 -15.89 -12.96
CA PRO A 25 -2.99 -15.65 -13.53
C PRO A 25 -2.37 -16.93 -14.13
N LEU A 26 -1.80 -16.81 -15.32
CA LEU A 26 -1.14 -17.94 -15.97
C LEU A 26 0.04 -18.40 -15.14
N THR A 27 0.11 -19.71 -14.88
CA THR A 27 1.26 -20.32 -14.21
C THR A 27 2.48 -20.40 -15.13
N ARG A 28 2.26 -20.33 -16.45
CA ARG A 28 3.27 -20.32 -17.51
C ARG A 28 2.69 -19.71 -18.79
N LEU A 29 3.50 -18.96 -19.55
CA LEU A 29 3.17 -18.55 -20.92
C LEU A 29 3.02 -19.78 -21.84
N PRO A 30 1.91 -19.91 -22.59
CA PRO A 30 1.63 -21.12 -23.37
C PRO A 30 2.53 -21.26 -24.60
N ASP A 31 2.91 -20.14 -25.24
CA ASP A 31 3.78 -20.16 -26.42
C ASP A 31 5.23 -20.56 -26.02
N PRO A 32 5.77 -21.67 -26.57
CA PRO A 32 7.15 -22.10 -26.33
C PRO A 32 8.21 -21.05 -26.68
N TYR A 33 7.91 -20.06 -27.53
CA TYR A 33 8.77 -18.93 -27.85
C TYR A 33 9.30 -18.22 -26.59
N TYR A 34 8.45 -18.10 -25.55
CA TYR A 34 8.78 -17.42 -24.29
C TYR A 34 9.42 -18.34 -23.23
N THR A 35 9.73 -19.59 -23.56
CA THR A 35 10.31 -20.57 -22.60
C THR A 35 11.57 -20.04 -21.91
N LYS A 36 12.35 -19.17 -22.55
CA LYS A 36 13.56 -18.60 -21.95
C LYS A 36 13.26 -17.65 -20.79
N TRP A 37 12.20 -16.85 -20.87
CA TRP A 37 11.74 -16.02 -19.74
C TRP A 37 11.27 -16.91 -18.58
N GLU A 38 10.44 -17.91 -18.89
CA GLU A 38 9.93 -18.86 -17.90
C GLU A 38 11.06 -19.66 -17.23
N ALA A 39 12.09 -20.06 -17.97
CA ALA A 39 13.24 -20.79 -17.44
C ALA A 39 14.07 -19.94 -16.47
N ILE A 40 14.25 -18.64 -16.76
CA ILE A 40 14.93 -17.71 -15.85
C ILE A 40 14.10 -17.51 -14.59
N ALA A 41 12.80 -17.22 -14.73
CA ALA A 41 11.90 -16.99 -13.60
C ALA A 41 11.81 -18.20 -12.66
N ALA A 42 11.67 -19.41 -13.21
CA ALA A 42 11.65 -20.66 -12.44
C ALA A 42 12.95 -20.90 -11.64
N ASN A 43 14.08 -20.32 -12.08
CA ASN A 43 15.37 -20.43 -11.42
C ASN A 43 15.84 -19.10 -10.79
N LEU A 44 14.97 -18.10 -10.68
CA LEU A 44 15.36 -16.73 -10.35
C LEU A 44 16.11 -16.65 -9.03
N GLN A 45 15.58 -17.30 -8.00
CA GLN A 45 16.20 -17.35 -6.67
C GLN A 45 17.61 -17.95 -6.71
N ALA A 46 17.77 -19.10 -7.38
CA ALA A 46 19.06 -19.77 -7.52
C ALA A 46 20.05 -18.91 -8.32
N LEU A 47 19.58 -18.20 -9.34
CA LEU A 47 20.39 -17.29 -10.16
C LEU A 47 20.83 -16.04 -9.38
N ILE A 48 19.96 -15.49 -8.52
CA ILE A 48 20.30 -14.38 -7.61
C ILE A 48 21.31 -14.86 -6.56
N LEU A 49 21.04 -15.98 -5.90
CA LEU A 49 21.88 -16.55 -4.85
C LEU A 49 23.30 -16.87 -5.36
N SER A 50 23.39 -17.47 -6.55
CA SER A 50 24.66 -17.82 -7.20
C SER A 50 25.33 -16.66 -7.94
N LYS A 51 24.73 -15.46 -7.93
CA LYS A 51 25.20 -14.26 -8.65
C LYS A 51 25.36 -14.46 -10.16
N ARG A 52 24.59 -15.38 -10.74
CA ARG A 52 24.64 -15.73 -12.18
C ARG A 52 23.56 -15.05 -13.02
N LEU A 53 22.55 -14.44 -12.39
CA LEU A 53 21.41 -13.84 -13.09
C LEU A 53 21.84 -12.86 -14.20
N ARG A 54 22.73 -11.91 -13.91
CA ARG A 54 23.16 -10.91 -14.90
C ARG A 54 23.76 -11.56 -16.14
N GLY A 55 24.74 -12.45 -15.95
CA GLY A 55 25.36 -13.16 -17.06
C GLY A 55 24.38 -14.02 -17.88
N VAL A 56 23.33 -14.57 -17.26
CA VAL A 56 22.27 -15.29 -18.00
C VAL A 56 21.42 -14.32 -18.82
N VAL A 57 20.99 -13.21 -18.22
CA VAL A 57 20.20 -12.16 -18.89
C VAL A 57 20.97 -11.52 -20.04
N ASP A 58 22.26 -11.21 -19.87
CA ASP A 58 23.09 -10.55 -20.88
C ASP A 58 23.29 -11.39 -22.15
N ARG A 59 23.13 -12.72 -22.04
CA ARG A 59 23.18 -13.66 -23.17
C ARG A 59 21.80 -14.00 -23.74
N LEU A 60 20.72 -13.50 -23.14
CA LEU A 60 19.38 -13.72 -23.62
C LEU A 60 19.19 -12.92 -24.93
N PRO A 61 18.60 -13.50 -25.99
CA PRO A 61 18.17 -12.69 -27.12
C PRO A 61 17.00 -11.79 -26.70
N VAL A 62 16.86 -10.63 -27.35
CA VAL A 62 15.62 -9.84 -27.22
C VAL A 62 14.48 -10.63 -27.82
N LEU A 63 13.50 -11.01 -26.99
CA LEU A 63 12.28 -11.68 -27.43
C LEU A 63 11.21 -10.61 -27.73
N SER A 64 10.55 -10.72 -28.88
CA SER A 64 9.46 -9.83 -29.26
C SER A 64 8.19 -10.16 -28.49
N THR A 65 7.34 -9.17 -28.24
CA THR A 65 6.03 -9.34 -27.60
C THR A 65 4.92 -9.74 -28.58
N ILE A 66 5.20 -9.86 -29.89
CA ILE A 66 4.20 -10.09 -30.94
C ILE A 66 3.36 -11.36 -30.78
N GLY A 67 3.87 -12.37 -30.07
CA GLY A 67 3.15 -13.62 -29.78
C GLY A 67 2.33 -13.59 -28.50
N LEU A 68 2.20 -12.45 -27.82
CA LEU A 68 1.29 -12.28 -26.68
C LEU A 68 -0.09 -11.85 -27.24
N GLU A 69 -1.07 -12.73 -27.17
CA GLU A 69 -2.39 -12.55 -27.78
C GLU A 69 -3.46 -12.17 -26.77
N HIS A 70 -3.36 -12.68 -25.54
CA HIS A 70 -4.41 -12.51 -24.53
C HIS A 70 -3.92 -11.72 -23.32
N ASP A 71 -4.82 -10.96 -22.68
CA ASP A 71 -4.54 -10.17 -21.47
C ASP A 71 -3.75 -10.95 -20.40
N ALA A 72 -4.09 -12.23 -20.19
CA ALA A 72 -3.43 -13.07 -19.20
C ALA A 72 -1.95 -13.34 -19.54
N GLU A 73 -1.60 -13.38 -20.83
CA GLU A 73 -0.24 -13.53 -21.32
C GLU A 73 0.54 -12.23 -21.17
N TRP A 74 -0.05 -11.08 -21.51
CA TRP A 74 0.55 -9.77 -21.26
C TRP A 74 0.85 -9.55 -19.77
N ARG A 75 -0.11 -9.86 -18.89
CA ARG A 75 0.05 -9.77 -17.43
C ARG A 75 1.15 -10.70 -16.91
N ARG A 76 1.21 -11.94 -17.42
CA ARG A 76 2.27 -12.91 -17.07
C ARG A 76 3.64 -12.43 -17.54
N ALA A 77 3.76 -11.96 -18.79
CA ALA A 77 5.00 -11.42 -19.32
C ALA A 77 5.49 -10.24 -18.48
N TYR A 78 4.60 -9.32 -18.10
CA TYR A 78 4.93 -8.20 -17.21
C TYR A 78 5.46 -8.68 -15.85
N SER A 79 4.78 -9.63 -15.21
CA SER A 79 5.22 -10.22 -13.94
C SER A 79 6.63 -10.83 -14.08
N LEU A 80 6.87 -11.65 -15.10
CA LEU A 80 8.19 -12.26 -15.32
C LEU A 80 9.30 -11.22 -15.55
N LEU A 81 9.05 -10.25 -16.44
CA LEU A 81 10.02 -9.23 -16.82
C LEU A 81 10.35 -8.29 -15.66
N THR A 82 9.37 -7.91 -14.84
CA THR A 82 9.60 -7.06 -13.66
C THR A 82 10.36 -7.79 -12.55
N PHE A 83 10.06 -9.06 -12.28
CA PHE A 83 10.83 -9.89 -11.34
C PHE A 83 12.28 -10.08 -11.83
N MET A 84 12.49 -10.37 -13.12
CA MET A 84 13.84 -10.47 -13.68
C MET A 84 14.58 -9.12 -13.63
N ALA A 85 13.91 -8.02 -13.95
CA ALA A 85 14.51 -6.68 -13.94
C ALA A 85 14.93 -6.25 -12.53
N HIS A 86 14.06 -6.42 -11.53
CA HIS A 86 14.39 -6.12 -10.14
C HIS A 86 15.49 -7.05 -9.59
N GLY A 87 15.46 -8.34 -9.96
CA GLY A 87 16.55 -9.27 -9.67
C GLY A 87 17.88 -8.82 -10.30
N TYR A 88 17.86 -8.34 -11.55
CA TYR A 88 19.04 -7.87 -12.27
C TYR A 88 19.62 -6.59 -11.66
N ILE A 89 18.74 -5.60 -11.39
CA ILE A 89 19.09 -4.32 -10.79
C ILE A 89 19.66 -4.56 -9.41
N TRP A 90 18.91 -5.22 -8.51
CA TRP A 90 19.24 -5.27 -7.08
C TRP A 90 20.00 -6.52 -6.62
N GLY A 91 19.99 -7.62 -7.38
CA GLY A 91 20.51 -8.91 -6.94
C GLY A 91 22.03 -9.08 -7.00
N GLY A 92 22.77 -8.11 -7.56
CA GLY A 92 24.23 -8.11 -7.63
C GLY A 92 24.93 -7.76 -6.29
N ASP A 93 26.23 -7.50 -6.34
CA ASP A 93 26.98 -6.97 -5.19
C ASP A 93 26.78 -5.46 -5.00
N SER A 94 26.55 -4.76 -6.12
CA SER A 94 26.08 -3.38 -6.22
C SER A 94 24.86 -3.34 -7.15
N PRO A 95 23.98 -2.33 -7.03
CA PRO A 95 22.91 -2.20 -7.99
C PRO A 95 23.43 -1.94 -9.40
N SER A 96 22.69 -2.39 -10.40
CA SER A 96 22.95 -2.03 -11.80
C SER A 96 22.06 -0.86 -12.18
N ASP A 97 22.66 0.20 -12.72
CA ASP A 97 21.95 1.39 -13.21
C ASP A 97 21.58 1.29 -14.70
N ARG A 98 21.80 0.13 -15.34
CA ARG A 98 21.46 -0.12 -16.74
C ARG A 98 20.80 -1.49 -16.88
N LEU A 99 19.53 -1.49 -17.28
CA LEU A 99 18.79 -2.69 -17.63
C LEU A 99 19.07 -3.02 -19.11
N PRO A 100 19.54 -4.24 -19.45
CA PRO A 100 19.97 -4.57 -20.81
C PRO A 100 18.79 -4.80 -21.75
N PRO A 101 18.98 -4.69 -23.08
CA PRO A 101 17.92 -4.82 -24.08
C PRO A 101 17.02 -6.06 -23.97
N PRO A 102 17.53 -7.27 -23.63
CA PRO A 102 16.69 -8.46 -23.50
C PRO A 102 15.62 -8.37 -22.41
N LEU A 103 15.75 -7.44 -21.46
CA LEU A 103 14.71 -7.12 -20.49
C LEU A 103 14.04 -5.77 -20.78
N ALA A 104 14.82 -4.74 -21.11
CA ALA A 104 14.32 -3.38 -21.26
C ALA A 104 13.33 -3.22 -22.42
N VAL A 105 13.64 -3.75 -23.61
CA VAL A 105 12.77 -3.62 -24.79
C VAL A 105 11.39 -4.27 -24.56
N PRO A 106 11.28 -5.57 -24.25
CA PRO A 106 9.98 -6.18 -24.05
C PRO A 106 9.25 -5.63 -22.82
N LEU A 107 9.98 -5.25 -21.75
CA LEU A 107 9.33 -4.66 -20.58
C LEU A 107 8.69 -3.31 -20.91
N LEU A 108 9.33 -2.47 -21.74
CA LEU A 108 8.75 -1.20 -22.17
C LEU A 108 7.48 -1.40 -23.00
N GLU A 109 7.50 -2.35 -23.94
CA GLU A 109 6.33 -2.68 -24.78
C GLU A 109 5.16 -3.22 -23.94
N VAL A 110 5.42 -4.18 -23.06
CA VAL A 110 4.39 -4.76 -22.18
C VAL A 110 3.85 -3.71 -21.21
N SER A 111 4.72 -2.84 -20.69
CA SER A 111 4.33 -1.72 -19.84
C SER A 111 3.39 -0.75 -20.55
N GLU A 112 3.70 -0.38 -21.79
CA GLU A 112 2.85 0.49 -22.60
C GLU A 112 1.50 -0.16 -22.87
N HIS A 113 1.48 -1.44 -23.26
CA HIS A 113 0.25 -2.19 -23.51
C HIS A 113 -0.67 -2.25 -22.29
N LEU A 114 -0.11 -2.52 -21.11
CA LEU A 114 -0.88 -2.64 -19.86
C LEU A 114 -1.10 -1.29 -19.16
N GLU A 115 -0.59 -0.20 -19.73
CA GLU A 115 -0.64 1.15 -19.18
C GLU A 115 -0.03 1.25 -17.75
N VAL A 116 1.07 0.54 -17.51
CA VAL A 116 1.80 0.50 -16.22
C VAL A 116 3.29 0.82 -16.41
N PRO A 117 3.97 1.46 -15.44
CA PRO A 117 5.38 1.80 -15.58
C PRO A 117 6.27 0.55 -15.54
N PRO A 118 7.46 0.54 -16.17
CA PRO A 118 8.34 -0.63 -16.28
C PRO A 118 9.13 -0.91 -14.99
N VAL A 119 8.41 -1.20 -13.91
CA VAL A 119 8.91 -1.44 -12.54
C VAL A 119 8.02 -2.47 -11.86
N ALA A 120 8.52 -3.23 -10.88
CA ALA A 120 7.68 -4.17 -10.13
C ALA A 120 6.64 -3.41 -9.29
N THR A 121 5.45 -3.22 -9.86
CA THR A 121 4.27 -2.62 -9.23
C THR A 121 3.52 -3.63 -8.38
N TYR A 122 2.58 -3.15 -7.56
CA TYR A 122 1.64 -4.00 -6.83
C TYR A 122 0.89 -4.97 -7.75
N ALA A 123 0.60 -4.58 -9.00
CA ALA A 123 -0.02 -5.48 -9.98
C ALA A 123 0.87 -6.70 -10.30
N SER A 124 2.15 -6.49 -10.61
CA SER A 124 3.08 -7.60 -10.87
C SER A 124 3.42 -8.44 -9.65
N LEU A 125 3.48 -7.82 -8.46
CA LEU A 125 3.92 -8.46 -7.22
C LEU A 125 2.80 -9.24 -6.53
N CYS A 126 1.55 -8.78 -6.68
CA CYS A 126 0.38 -9.32 -6.00
C CYS A 126 -0.70 -9.76 -7.01
N LEU A 127 -1.35 -8.82 -7.71
CA LEU A 127 -2.58 -9.09 -8.50
C LEU A 127 -2.38 -10.17 -9.58
N TRP A 128 -1.19 -10.27 -10.17
CA TRP A 128 -0.86 -11.21 -11.24
C TRP A 128 0.16 -12.27 -10.81
N ASN A 129 0.37 -12.47 -9.50
CA ASN A 129 1.42 -13.32 -8.94
C ASN A 129 0.88 -14.34 -7.92
N PHE A 130 -0.24 -14.97 -8.23
CA PHE A 130 -0.80 -16.02 -7.38
C PHE A 130 -1.43 -17.12 -8.22
N LYS A 131 -1.65 -18.27 -7.58
CA LYS A 131 -2.52 -19.35 -8.05
C LYS A 131 -3.20 -20.00 -6.84
N PRO A 132 -4.43 -20.49 -6.99
CA PRO A 132 -5.02 -21.37 -6.00
C PRO A 132 -4.31 -22.74 -6.01
N LEU A 133 -4.29 -23.41 -4.87
CA LEU A 133 -3.87 -24.81 -4.72
C LEU A 133 -5.02 -25.74 -5.11
N PHE A 134 -6.24 -25.37 -4.73
CA PHE A 134 -7.51 -26.03 -5.01
C PHE A 134 -8.44 -25.02 -5.69
N VAL A 135 -8.82 -25.30 -6.94
CA VAL A 135 -9.57 -24.37 -7.80
C VAL A 135 -11.03 -24.18 -7.40
N ASP A 136 -11.56 -25.09 -6.58
CA ASP A 136 -12.91 -25.10 -6.02
C ASP A 136 -13.02 -24.33 -4.70
N GLU A 137 -11.89 -23.96 -4.11
CA GLU A 137 -11.83 -23.12 -2.92
C GLU A 137 -11.66 -21.63 -3.27
N SER A 138 -12.18 -20.76 -2.40
CA SER A 138 -12.15 -19.31 -2.61
C SER A 138 -10.72 -18.73 -2.57
N ILE A 139 -10.48 -17.67 -3.34
CA ILE A 139 -9.19 -16.96 -3.40
C ILE A 139 -8.96 -16.12 -2.13
N ASP A 140 -10.00 -15.81 -1.38
CA ASP A 140 -9.87 -15.11 -0.08
C ASP A 140 -9.45 -16.04 1.08
N ASN A 141 -9.20 -17.32 0.79
CA ASN A 141 -8.60 -18.30 1.70
C ASN A 141 -7.08 -18.33 1.52
N LEU A 142 -6.32 -17.77 2.46
CA LEU A 142 -4.86 -17.66 2.37
C LEU A 142 -4.17 -19.02 2.28
N GLU A 143 -4.70 -20.00 2.99
CA GLU A 143 -4.22 -21.38 3.03
C GLU A 143 -4.33 -22.08 1.66
N ASN A 144 -5.19 -21.58 0.78
CA ASN A 144 -5.39 -22.09 -0.56
C ASN A 144 -4.53 -21.37 -1.61
N LEU A 145 -3.64 -20.45 -1.24
CA LEU A 145 -2.88 -19.67 -2.22
C LEU A 145 -1.40 -20.04 -2.27
N ALA A 146 -0.82 -19.94 -3.47
CA ALA A 146 0.61 -20.00 -3.70
C ALA A 146 1.06 -18.87 -4.64
N THR A 147 2.27 -18.35 -4.43
CA THR A 147 2.88 -17.38 -5.34
C THR A 147 3.42 -18.05 -6.61
N LEU A 148 3.49 -17.29 -7.70
CA LEU A 148 4.08 -17.77 -8.95
C LEU A 148 5.58 -17.46 -9.02
N ASN A 149 5.97 -16.26 -8.59
CA ASN A 149 7.32 -15.74 -8.62
C ASN A 149 7.70 -15.14 -7.26
N THR A 150 8.96 -15.36 -6.86
CA THR A 150 9.59 -14.77 -5.67
C THR A 150 11.06 -14.49 -5.94
N PHE A 151 11.61 -13.45 -5.34
CA PHE A 151 13.04 -13.11 -5.43
C PHE A 151 13.91 -14.01 -4.56
N THR A 152 13.40 -14.35 -3.37
CA THR A 152 14.15 -14.99 -2.29
C THR A 152 13.76 -16.45 -2.07
N GLY A 153 12.53 -16.84 -2.44
CA GLY A 153 11.96 -18.15 -2.15
C GLY A 153 11.56 -18.38 -0.71
N ALA A 154 11.64 -17.34 0.13
CA ALA A 154 11.22 -17.43 1.50
C ALA A 154 9.69 -17.55 1.59
N LEU A 155 9.23 -18.31 2.59
CA LEU A 155 7.82 -18.34 2.97
C LEU A 155 7.32 -16.93 3.29
N ASP A 156 8.17 -16.13 3.96
CA ASP A 156 7.92 -14.74 4.33
C ASP A 156 7.56 -13.84 3.14
N GLU A 157 8.22 -14.06 2.00
CA GLU A 157 7.97 -13.30 0.79
C GLU A 157 6.64 -13.69 0.17
N SER A 158 6.37 -15.00 0.13
CA SER A 158 5.09 -15.49 -0.38
C SER A 158 3.94 -15.01 0.47
N TRP A 159 4.06 -15.13 1.79
CA TRP A 159 3.04 -14.67 2.73
C TRP A 159 2.76 -13.16 2.60
N PHE A 160 3.81 -12.36 2.42
CA PHE A 160 3.67 -10.91 2.21
C PHE A 160 2.80 -10.56 0.98
N TYR A 161 3.03 -11.23 -0.15
CA TYR A 161 2.21 -11.01 -1.35
C TYR A 161 0.80 -11.60 -1.19
N LEU A 162 0.67 -12.80 -0.63
CA LEU A 162 -0.60 -13.52 -0.56
C LEU A 162 -1.60 -12.89 0.41
N VAL A 163 -1.15 -12.33 1.55
CA VAL A 163 -2.01 -11.53 2.44
C VAL A 163 -2.65 -10.37 1.67
N SER A 164 -1.89 -9.74 0.77
CA SER A 164 -2.40 -8.67 -0.07
C SER A 164 -3.42 -9.17 -1.10
N VAL A 165 -3.19 -10.34 -1.71
CA VAL A 165 -4.14 -10.97 -2.64
C VAL A 165 -5.45 -11.34 -1.95
N ALA A 166 -5.39 -11.92 -0.74
CA ALA A 166 -6.57 -12.29 0.02
C ALA A 166 -7.41 -11.07 0.44
N ILE A 167 -6.76 -9.93 0.75
CA ILE A 167 -7.45 -8.65 1.02
C ILE A 167 -8.19 -8.17 -0.22
N GLU A 168 -7.56 -8.21 -1.40
CA GLU A 168 -8.21 -7.82 -2.67
C GLU A 168 -9.42 -8.72 -2.97
N ALA A 169 -9.28 -10.04 -2.81
CA ALA A 169 -10.36 -11.00 -3.02
C ALA A 169 -11.52 -10.81 -2.02
N ARG A 170 -11.22 -10.71 -0.73
CA ARG A 170 -12.22 -10.51 0.33
C ARG A 170 -12.96 -9.18 0.17
N GLY A 171 -12.26 -8.16 -0.32
CA GLY A 171 -12.81 -6.82 -0.53
C GLY A 171 -13.60 -6.69 -1.83
N ALA A 172 -13.41 -7.57 -2.82
CA ALA A 172 -14.04 -7.46 -4.14
C ALA A 172 -15.56 -7.22 -4.10
N PRO A 173 -16.36 -7.92 -3.26
CA PRO A 173 -17.81 -7.69 -3.19
C PRO A 173 -18.22 -6.30 -2.67
N ILE A 174 -17.30 -5.56 -2.04
CA ILE A 174 -17.55 -4.17 -1.58
C ILE A 174 -17.75 -3.24 -2.78
N ILE A 175 -17.11 -3.51 -3.92
CA ILE A 175 -17.19 -2.66 -5.11
C ILE A 175 -18.64 -2.54 -5.61
N PRO A 176 -19.33 -3.63 -6.02
CA PRO A 176 -20.72 -3.56 -6.44
C PRO A 176 -21.68 -3.13 -5.30
N LEU A 177 -21.36 -3.45 -4.04
CA LEU A 177 -22.13 -3.02 -2.87
C LEU A 177 -22.19 -1.48 -2.80
N MET A 178 -21.05 -0.81 -2.97
CA MET A 178 -20.97 0.64 -2.88
C MET A 178 -21.45 1.34 -4.16
N LEU A 179 -21.31 0.72 -5.33
CA LEU A 179 -21.99 1.21 -6.54
C LEU A 179 -23.52 1.16 -6.40
N THR A 180 -24.05 0.12 -5.74
CA THR A 180 -25.47 0.03 -5.38
C THR A 180 -25.87 1.15 -4.40
N ALA A 181 -25.04 1.42 -3.39
CA ALA A 181 -25.27 2.53 -2.47
C ALA A 181 -25.31 3.89 -3.20
N ILE A 182 -24.39 4.13 -4.15
CA ILE A 182 -24.37 5.36 -4.96
C ILE A 182 -25.66 5.48 -5.79
N ALA A 183 -26.13 4.39 -6.38
CA ALA A 183 -27.39 4.36 -7.12
C ALA A 183 -28.60 4.65 -6.21
N ALA A 184 -28.66 4.01 -5.04
CA ALA A 184 -29.72 4.20 -4.05
C ALA A 184 -29.76 5.65 -3.54
N ALA A 185 -28.59 6.24 -3.28
CA ALA A 185 -28.47 7.65 -2.88
C ALA A 185 -29.04 8.60 -3.95
N ARG A 186 -28.84 8.31 -5.25
CA ARG A 186 -29.47 9.10 -6.34
C ARG A 186 -30.98 8.96 -6.40
N ALA A 187 -31.51 7.83 -5.95
CA ALA A 187 -32.94 7.54 -5.91
C ALA A 187 -33.63 8.00 -4.63
N GLY A 188 -32.89 8.53 -3.63
CA GLY A 188 -33.46 8.89 -2.34
C GLY A 188 -33.73 7.70 -1.40
N ASP A 189 -33.16 6.52 -1.70
CA ASP A 189 -33.41 5.29 -0.92
C ASP A 189 -32.43 5.17 0.26
N ALA A 190 -32.69 5.95 1.32
CA ALA A 190 -31.89 5.93 2.54
C ALA A 190 -31.80 4.53 3.20
N PRO A 191 -32.86 3.71 3.30
CA PRO A 191 -32.76 2.35 3.83
C PRO A 191 -31.74 1.47 3.12
N THR A 192 -31.70 1.51 1.78
CA THR A 192 -30.70 0.75 1.02
C THR A 192 -29.29 1.26 1.24
N VAL A 193 -29.08 2.59 1.28
CA VAL A 193 -27.76 3.18 1.58
C VAL A 193 -27.28 2.74 2.96
N THR A 194 -28.13 2.84 3.99
CA THR A 194 -27.82 2.41 5.36
C THR A 194 -27.44 0.94 5.43
N ARG A 195 -28.19 0.06 4.75
CA ARG A 195 -27.87 -1.38 4.70
C ARG A 195 -26.51 -1.63 4.04
N CYS A 196 -26.24 -0.98 2.90
CA CYS A 196 -24.95 -1.11 2.22
C CYS A 196 -23.78 -0.64 3.09
N LEU A 197 -23.93 0.49 3.80
CA LEU A 197 -22.92 1.01 4.71
C LEU A 197 -22.64 0.07 5.89
N ARG A 198 -23.67 -0.52 6.51
CA ARG A 198 -23.48 -1.51 7.58
C ARG A 198 -22.67 -2.71 7.10
N THR A 199 -23.04 -3.29 5.96
CA THR A 199 -22.29 -4.40 5.37
C THR A 199 -20.87 -3.98 4.98
N PHE A 200 -20.67 -2.73 4.52
CA PHE A 200 -19.33 -2.24 4.22
C PHE A 200 -18.46 -2.13 5.48
N ALA A 201 -19.01 -1.62 6.60
CA ALA A 201 -18.30 -1.56 7.88
C ALA A 201 -17.87 -2.96 8.37
N GLU A 202 -18.76 -3.96 8.29
CA GLU A 202 -18.44 -5.36 8.63
C GLU A 202 -17.30 -5.89 7.76
N ARG A 203 -17.34 -5.64 6.45
CA ARG A 203 -16.28 -6.09 5.53
C ARG A 203 -14.94 -5.39 5.78
N LEU A 204 -14.93 -4.12 6.19
CA LEU A 204 -13.68 -3.44 6.56
C LEU A 204 -13.01 -4.09 7.78
N ASP A 205 -13.79 -4.59 8.74
CA ASP A 205 -13.24 -5.33 9.88
C ASP A 205 -12.64 -6.69 9.46
N ASP A 206 -13.32 -7.43 8.57
CA ASP A 206 -12.80 -8.67 7.95
C ASP A 206 -11.41 -8.43 7.31
N LEU A 207 -11.27 -7.33 6.54
CA LEU A 207 -9.99 -6.95 5.92
C LEU A 207 -8.93 -6.62 6.96
N GLY A 208 -9.31 -5.98 8.07
CA GLY A 208 -8.42 -5.71 9.19
C GLY A 208 -7.89 -6.99 9.84
N THR A 209 -8.73 -8.02 9.95
CA THR A 209 -8.32 -9.34 10.45
C THR A 209 -7.33 -10.01 9.51
N LEU A 210 -7.59 -10.01 8.19
CA LEU A 210 -6.65 -10.53 7.19
C LEU A 210 -5.29 -9.83 7.24
N LEU A 211 -5.26 -8.50 7.41
CA LEU A 211 -4.00 -7.76 7.49
C LEU A 211 -3.14 -8.19 8.70
N GLN A 212 -3.75 -8.53 9.84
CA GLN A 212 -3.02 -8.96 11.03
C GLN A 212 -2.35 -10.33 10.85
N ARG A 213 -2.88 -11.17 9.96
CA ARG A 213 -2.30 -12.47 9.59
C ARG A 213 -0.91 -12.34 8.97
N MET A 214 -0.49 -11.15 8.55
CA MET A 214 0.90 -10.88 8.15
C MET A 214 1.93 -11.39 9.17
N ASN A 215 1.60 -11.32 10.47
CA ASN A 215 2.48 -11.77 11.54
C ASN A 215 2.63 -13.29 11.66
N GLU A 216 1.78 -14.08 10.99
CA GLU A 216 1.77 -15.55 11.11
C GLU A 216 2.97 -16.19 10.40
N SER A 217 3.34 -15.69 9.22
CA SER A 217 4.36 -16.34 8.38
C SER A 217 5.25 -15.35 7.63
N CYS A 218 5.31 -14.09 8.06
CA CYS A 218 6.28 -13.10 7.56
C CYS A 218 7.09 -12.52 8.72
N ASP A 219 8.36 -12.88 8.85
CA ASP A 219 9.26 -12.35 9.86
C ASP A 219 9.72 -10.90 9.51
N PRO A 220 9.63 -9.94 10.45
CA PRO A 220 10.05 -8.55 10.24
C PRO A 220 11.51 -8.38 9.80
N THR A 221 12.42 -9.21 10.32
CA THR A 221 13.86 -9.15 10.01
C THR A 221 14.11 -9.65 8.58
N ILE A 222 13.48 -10.77 8.21
CA ILE A 222 13.55 -11.32 6.84
C ILE A 222 12.95 -10.32 5.86
N PHE A 223 11.75 -9.80 6.13
CA PHE A 223 11.13 -8.77 5.31
C PHE A 223 12.05 -7.57 5.10
N TYR A 224 12.54 -6.96 6.19
CA TYR A 224 13.31 -5.73 6.09
C TYR A 224 14.64 -5.91 5.35
N HIS A 225 15.35 -7.03 5.60
CA HIS A 225 16.71 -7.23 5.10
C HIS A 225 16.80 -8.00 3.79
N ARG A 226 15.85 -8.90 3.50
CA ARG A 226 15.93 -9.83 2.37
C ARG A 226 14.92 -9.52 1.29
N ILE A 227 13.71 -9.11 1.65
CA ILE A 227 12.60 -8.92 0.70
C ILE A 227 12.52 -7.47 0.25
N ARG A 228 12.41 -6.53 1.20
CA ARG A 228 12.25 -5.09 0.95
C ARG A 228 13.25 -4.48 -0.04
N PRO A 229 14.54 -4.88 -0.09
CA PRO A 229 15.47 -4.40 -1.11
C PRO A 229 15.01 -4.65 -2.55
N PHE A 230 14.38 -5.80 -2.83
CA PHE A 230 13.86 -6.11 -4.16
C PHE A 230 12.56 -5.37 -4.49
N LEU A 231 11.83 -4.88 -3.49
CA LEU A 231 10.61 -4.08 -3.68
C LEU A 231 10.91 -2.61 -3.99
N ALA A 232 12.17 -2.18 -3.87
CA ALA A 232 12.60 -0.83 -4.15
C ALA A 232 12.56 -0.53 -5.66
N GLY A 233 12.02 0.63 -6.04
CA GLY A 233 12.19 1.21 -7.37
C GLY A 233 13.47 2.03 -7.45
N SER A 234 13.69 2.74 -8.55
CA SER A 234 14.90 3.55 -8.79
C SER A 234 14.79 5.03 -8.36
N LYS A 235 13.58 5.52 -8.03
CA LYS A 235 13.34 6.90 -7.58
C LYS A 235 13.91 7.12 -6.17
N ASN A 236 14.65 8.21 -5.99
CA ASN A 236 15.26 8.61 -4.72
C ASN A 236 16.27 7.59 -4.13
N MET A 237 16.98 6.82 -4.96
CA MET A 237 17.90 5.75 -4.55
C MET A 237 19.39 6.11 -4.67
N ALA A 238 19.75 7.38 -4.57
CA ALA A 238 21.14 7.83 -4.68
C ALA A 238 22.08 7.15 -3.68
N GLU A 239 21.65 7.02 -2.42
CA GLU A 239 22.43 6.37 -1.36
C GLU A 239 22.53 4.85 -1.55
N ALA A 240 21.65 4.27 -2.37
CA ALA A 240 21.69 2.85 -2.69
C ALA A 240 22.67 2.54 -3.82
N GLY A 241 23.15 3.57 -4.54
CA GLY A 241 23.99 3.45 -5.73
C GLY A 241 23.29 3.80 -7.04
N LEU A 242 22.05 4.33 -7.00
CA LEU A 242 21.30 4.76 -8.19
C LEU A 242 20.95 6.26 -8.13
N PRO A 243 21.94 7.18 -8.24
CA PRO A 243 21.72 8.63 -8.11
C PRO A 243 20.82 9.23 -9.19
N HIS A 244 20.84 8.66 -10.39
CA HIS A 244 20.06 9.14 -11.53
C HIS A 244 18.88 8.23 -11.87
N GLY A 245 18.72 7.10 -11.17
CA GLY A 245 17.76 6.06 -11.52
C GLY A 245 18.40 4.97 -12.36
N VAL A 246 17.64 4.43 -13.33
CA VAL A 246 18.08 3.31 -14.19
C VAL A 246 17.89 3.68 -15.66
N VAL A 247 18.88 3.39 -16.49
CA VAL A 247 18.78 3.41 -17.96
C VAL A 247 18.08 2.13 -18.42
N TYR A 248 16.99 2.28 -19.15
CA TYR A 248 16.32 1.17 -19.84
C TYR A 248 16.86 1.15 -21.26
N ASP A 249 17.81 0.25 -21.53
CA ASP A 249 18.50 0.19 -22.81
C ASP A 249 17.58 -0.40 -23.89
N ASP A 250 17.00 0.46 -24.71
CA ASP A 250 16.10 0.08 -25.81
C ASP A 250 16.86 -0.27 -27.10
N GLY A 251 18.20 -0.34 -27.06
CA GLY A 251 19.05 -0.63 -28.21
C GLY A 251 19.28 0.56 -29.16
N THR A 252 18.69 1.73 -28.91
CA THR A 252 18.89 2.94 -29.73
C THR A 252 20.23 3.64 -29.47
N GLY A 253 20.94 3.25 -28.40
CA GLY A 253 22.16 3.90 -27.93
C GLY A 253 21.91 5.15 -27.07
N ALA A 254 20.67 5.58 -26.88
CA ALA A 254 20.32 6.69 -26.00
C ALA A 254 20.33 6.27 -24.52
N ALA A 255 21.11 6.96 -23.70
CA ALA A 255 21.19 6.69 -22.25
C ALA A 255 20.23 7.59 -21.46
N THR A 256 18.91 7.35 -21.58
CA THR A 256 17.90 8.10 -20.82
C THR A 256 17.64 7.44 -19.48
N TYR A 257 18.06 8.10 -18.39
CA TYR A 257 17.78 7.66 -17.04
C TYR A 257 16.30 7.85 -16.69
N ARG A 258 15.69 6.82 -16.08
CA ARG A 258 14.32 6.84 -15.59
C ARG A 258 14.26 6.53 -14.09
N GLN A 259 13.36 7.22 -13.40
CA GLN A 259 13.15 7.08 -11.96
C GLN A 259 11.71 6.66 -11.66
N TYR A 260 11.54 5.44 -11.14
CA TYR A 260 10.24 4.90 -10.77
C TYR A 260 10.18 4.57 -9.28
N SER A 261 9.04 4.81 -8.66
CA SER A 261 8.75 4.33 -7.30
C SER A 261 8.60 2.82 -7.29
N GLY A 262 9.01 2.17 -6.21
CA GLY A 262 8.86 0.72 -6.04
C GLY A 262 7.45 0.31 -5.70
N GLY A 263 7.23 -1.00 -5.58
CA GLY A 263 5.96 -1.58 -5.15
C GLY A 263 5.53 -1.07 -3.77
N SER A 264 4.26 -0.70 -3.65
CA SER A 264 3.66 -0.20 -2.40
C SER A 264 2.17 -0.49 -2.36
N ASN A 265 1.62 -0.74 -1.16
CA ASN A 265 0.18 -0.91 -0.96
C ASN A 265 -0.64 0.33 -1.36
N ALA A 266 -0.02 1.51 -1.49
CA ALA A 266 -0.67 2.70 -2.03
C ALA A 266 -1.07 2.57 -3.52
N GLN A 267 -0.53 1.55 -4.22
CA GLN A 267 -0.88 1.18 -5.59
C GLN A 267 -2.05 0.19 -5.65
N SER A 268 -2.57 -0.26 -4.50
CA SER A 268 -3.82 -1.03 -4.45
C SER A 268 -5.01 -0.11 -4.78
N SER A 269 -5.79 -0.48 -5.79
CA SER A 269 -6.96 0.29 -6.21
C SER A 269 -8.10 0.18 -5.22
N ILE A 270 -8.25 -0.95 -4.51
CA ILE A 270 -9.35 -1.15 -3.57
C ILE A 270 -9.26 -0.23 -2.35
N ILE A 271 -8.05 0.04 -1.87
CA ILE A 271 -7.84 0.97 -0.75
C ILE A 271 -8.27 2.38 -1.14
N GLN A 272 -7.91 2.84 -2.34
CA GLN A 272 -8.34 4.16 -2.83
C GLN A 272 -9.85 4.20 -3.13
N PHE A 273 -10.44 3.09 -3.58
CA PHE A 273 -11.88 2.99 -3.78
C PHE A 273 -12.65 3.26 -2.49
N PHE A 274 -12.21 2.71 -1.35
CA PHE A 274 -12.84 2.96 -0.05
C PHE A 274 -12.84 4.44 0.32
N ASP A 275 -11.72 5.12 0.10
CA ASP A 275 -11.60 6.56 0.36
C ASP A 275 -12.56 7.36 -0.51
N ILE A 276 -12.62 7.04 -1.81
CA ILE A 276 -13.47 7.73 -2.78
C ILE A 276 -14.96 7.60 -2.41
N VAL A 277 -15.45 6.38 -2.14
CA VAL A 277 -16.88 6.16 -1.87
C VAL A 277 -17.31 6.75 -0.53
N LEU A 278 -16.40 6.87 0.44
CA LEU A 278 -16.66 7.53 1.72
C LEU A 278 -16.41 9.04 1.68
N GLY A 279 -15.90 9.59 0.58
CA GLY A 279 -15.62 11.04 0.48
C GLY A 279 -14.47 11.50 1.38
N VAL A 280 -13.44 10.66 1.52
CA VAL A 280 -12.17 10.97 2.21
C VAL A 280 -11.23 11.66 1.24
N ASP A 281 -10.81 12.88 1.57
CA ASP A 281 -9.84 13.65 0.78
C ASP A 281 -8.44 13.50 1.35
N HIS A 282 -7.46 13.36 0.46
CA HIS A 282 -6.04 13.25 0.83
C HIS A 282 -5.25 14.48 0.39
N HIS A 283 -4.40 15.00 1.26
CA HIS A 283 -3.57 16.18 0.98
C HIS A 283 -2.08 15.83 0.81
N PRO A 284 -1.26 16.72 0.21
CA PRO A 284 0.19 16.56 0.22
C PRO A 284 0.72 16.37 1.65
N THR A 285 1.72 15.49 1.80
CA THR A 285 2.21 15.12 3.13
C THR A 285 2.80 16.32 3.88
N GLY A 286 2.30 16.59 5.07
CA GLY A 286 2.69 17.73 5.92
C GLY A 286 1.81 18.97 5.75
N GLU A 287 0.91 19.00 4.77
CA GLU A 287 -0.13 20.02 4.64
C GLU A 287 -1.38 19.60 5.43
N LYS A 288 -2.06 20.58 6.05
CA LYS A 288 -3.37 20.39 6.68
C LYS A 288 -4.40 21.22 5.91
N ARG A 289 -5.65 20.76 5.89
CA ARG A 289 -6.77 21.52 5.32
C ARG A 289 -6.85 22.90 5.98
N SER A 290 -6.74 23.98 5.20
CA SER A 290 -6.90 25.33 5.74
C SER A 290 -8.38 25.63 5.92
N ARG A 291 -8.73 26.39 6.97
CA ARG A 291 -10.12 26.79 7.28
C ARG A 291 -10.73 27.71 6.20
N ALA A 292 -9.93 28.19 5.25
CA ALA A 292 -10.34 29.01 4.11
C ALA A 292 -10.68 28.17 2.86
N ASP A 293 -10.08 26.98 2.71
CA ASP A 293 -10.39 26.06 1.60
C ASP A 293 -11.82 25.47 1.75
N SER A 294 -12.32 25.33 2.99
CA SER A 294 -13.64 24.76 3.27
C SER A 294 -14.85 25.61 2.83
N MET A 295 -14.67 26.92 2.58
CA MET A 295 -15.75 27.78 2.06
C MET A 295 -15.73 27.90 0.54
N SER A 296 -14.57 27.84 -0.11
CA SER A 296 -14.46 27.98 -1.57
C SER A 296 -14.82 26.70 -2.34
N ASP A 297 -14.67 25.52 -1.73
CA ASP A 297 -15.13 24.24 -2.29
C ASP A 297 -16.68 24.12 -2.31
N ARG A 298 -17.37 24.78 -1.36
CA ARG A 298 -18.84 24.75 -1.24
C ARG A 298 -19.54 25.60 -2.29
N GLU A 299 -18.90 26.64 -2.82
CA GLU A 299 -19.49 27.54 -3.83
C GLU A 299 -19.07 27.24 -5.27
N SER A 300 -17.94 26.56 -5.51
CA SER A 300 -17.39 26.42 -6.87
C SER A 300 -17.55 25.04 -7.52
N GLY A 301 -17.91 23.99 -6.77
CA GLY A 301 -18.14 22.64 -7.31
C GLY A 301 -16.95 21.99 -8.02
N ARG A 302 -15.78 22.64 -8.09
CA ARG A 302 -14.57 22.18 -8.79
C ARG A 302 -13.33 22.89 -8.25
N ALA A 303 -12.59 22.21 -7.38
CA ALA A 303 -11.14 22.37 -7.31
C ALA A 303 -10.52 20.97 -7.28
N ALA A 304 -9.78 20.62 -8.35
CA ALA A 304 -9.05 19.36 -8.42
C ALA A 304 -8.05 19.27 -7.25
N PRO A 305 -7.88 18.12 -6.59
CA PRO A 305 -6.96 18.04 -5.46
C PRO A 305 -5.54 18.37 -5.91
N LYS A 306 -4.83 19.18 -5.13
CA LYS A 306 -3.38 19.40 -5.28
C LYS A 306 -2.68 18.04 -5.31
N HIS A 307 -1.85 17.79 -6.32
CA HIS A 307 -1.19 16.50 -6.60
C HIS A 307 -0.56 15.90 -5.34
N ASN A 308 -1.19 14.87 -4.77
CA ASN A 308 -0.72 14.15 -3.58
C ASN A 308 -0.12 12.79 -3.96
N PHE A 309 0.55 12.13 -3.00
CA PHE A 309 1.22 10.85 -3.25
C PHE A 309 0.26 9.73 -3.67
N ILE A 310 -0.94 9.64 -3.08
CA ILE A 310 -1.95 8.64 -3.40
C ILE A 310 -2.40 8.77 -4.87
N MET A 311 -2.59 10.00 -5.35
CA MET A 311 -2.90 10.28 -6.76
C MET A 311 -1.73 9.92 -7.69
N GLU A 312 -0.48 10.16 -7.27
CA GLU A 312 0.70 9.71 -8.04
C GLU A 312 0.71 8.19 -8.21
N MET A 313 0.30 7.44 -7.19
CA MET A 313 0.25 5.97 -7.22
C MET A 313 -0.81 5.42 -8.17
N ARG A 314 -1.82 6.21 -8.61
CA ARG A 314 -2.73 5.79 -9.69
C ARG A 314 -1.99 5.55 -11.02
N LYS A 315 -0.86 6.23 -11.25
CA LYS A 315 0.01 5.98 -12.41
C LYS A 315 0.72 4.62 -12.38
N TYR A 316 0.66 3.92 -11.25
CA TYR A 316 1.26 2.60 -11.04
C TYR A 316 0.20 1.48 -10.97
N MET A 317 -1.08 1.83 -11.14
CA MET A 317 -2.18 0.89 -11.28
C MET A 317 -2.37 0.54 -12.76
N PRO A 318 -2.92 -0.64 -13.09
CA PRO A 318 -3.38 -0.92 -14.45
C PRO A 318 -4.29 0.20 -14.96
N GLY A 319 -4.12 0.61 -16.22
CA GLY A 319 -4.86 1.74 -16.82
C GLY A 319 -6.37 1.69 -16.59
N PRO A 320 -7.05 0.55 -16.85
CA PRO A 320 -8.47 0.39 -16.57
C PRO A 320 -8.83 0.63 -15.10
N HIS A 321 -8.00 0.21 -14.15
CA HIS A 321 -8.27 0.41 -12.71
C HIS A 321 -8.18 1.90 -12.33
N ALA A 322 -7.18 2.62 -12.86
CA ALA A 322 -7.03 4.05 -12.63
C ALA A 322 -8.20 4.87 -13.22
N ARG A 323 -8.69 4.48 -14.40
CA ARG A 323 -9.90 5.05 -15.02
C ARG A 323 -11.14 4.78 -14.17
N PHE A 324 -11.34 3.54 -13.73
CA PHE A 324 -12.45 3.17 -12.85
C PHE A 324 -12.49 4.05 -11.59
N LEU A 325 -11.37 4.24 -10.90
CA LEU A 325 -11.33 5.13 -9.73
C LEU A 325 -11.68 6.58 -10.06
N THR A 326 -11.28 7.07 -11.24
CA THR A 326 -11.60 8.42 -11.70
C THR A 326 -13.11 8.56 -11.95
N ASP A 327 -13.73 7.57 -12.59
CA ASP A 327 -15.15 7.61 -12.92
C ASP A 327 -16.04 7.38 -11.70
N VAL A 328 -15.63 6.52 -10.75
CA VAL A 328 -16.29 6.38 -9.44
C VAL A 328 -16.22 7.69 -8.67
N GLN A 329 -15.06 8.35 -8.68
CA GLN A 329 -14.88 9.64 -8.00
C GLN A 329 -15.82 10.73 -8.55
N ALA A 330 -16.15 10.69 -9.85
CA ALA A 330 -17.09 11.62 -10.47
C ALA A 330 -18.56 11.37 -10.08
N VAL A 331 -18.89 10.19 -9.55
CA VAL A 331 -20.27 9.81 -9.18
C VAL A 331 -20.48 9.60 -7.68
N ALA A 332 -19.41 9.54 -6.89
CA ALA A 332 -19.47 9.35 -5.45
C ALA A 332 -20.29 10.47 -4.78
N ASN A 333 -21.32 10.07 -4.04
CA ASN A 333 -22.31 10.99 -3.46
C ASN A 333 -22.76 10.60 -2.05
N ILE A 334 -22.19 9.54 -1.47
CA ILE A 334 -22.63 8.98 -0.17
C ILE A 334 -22.52 10.01 0.94
N ARG A 335 -21.39 10.71 1.05
CA ARG A 335 -21.19 11.74 2.08
C ARG A 335 -22.24 12.85 1.98
N ASN A 336 -22.40 13.44 0.80
CA ASN A 336 -23.40 14.49 0.57
C ASN A 336 -24.81 13.99 0.89
N PHE A 337 -25.11 12.75 0.51
CA PHE A 337 -26.41 12.14 0.82
C PHE A 337 -26.64 12.00 2.33
N VAL A 338 -25.65 11.59 3.11
CA VAL A 338 -25.75 11.51 4.57
C VAL A 338 -25.91 12.91 5.18
N ASP A 339 -25.14 13.90 4.70
CA ASP A 339 -25.24 15.30 5.16
C ASP A 339 -26.63 15.89 4.90
N ASP A 340 -27.23 15.61 3.73
CA ASP A 340 -28.58 16.05 3.36
C ASP A 340 -29.69 15.36 4.19
N HIS A 341 -29.38 14.23 4.85
CA HIS A 341 -30.30 13.44 5.67
C HIS A 341 -29.89 13.47 7.14
N SER A 342 -29.46 14.63 7.66
CA SER A 342 -28.94 14.79 9.03
C SER A 342 -29.89 14.37 10.16
N SER A 343 -31.19 14.17 9.88
CA SER A 343 -32.16 13.63 10.84
C SER A 343 -32.19 12.09 10.91
N ASP A 344 -31.63 11.39 9.93
CA ASP A 344 -31.55 9.93 9.91
C ASP A 344 -30.32 9.46 10.69
N VAL A 345 -30.52 9.25 11.99
CA VAL A 345 -29.49 8.80 12.93
C VAL A 345 -28.90 7.44 12.53
N GLN A 346 -29.70 6.54 11.94
CA GLN A 346 -29.22 5.21 11.57
C GLN A 346 -28.29 5.26 10.36
N LEU A 347 -28.60 6.12 9.39
CA LEU A 347 -27.74 6.41 8.25
C LEU A 347 -26.41 7.04 8.69
N ALA A 348 -26.46 8.05 9.56
CA ALA A 348 -25.27 8.72 10.09
C ALA A 348 -24.35 7.74 10.86
N ILE A 349 -24.92 6.93 11.77
CA ILE A 349 -24.17 5.91 12.50
C ILE A 349 -23.52 4.90 11.54
N ALA A 350 -24.24 4.43 10.51
CA ALA A 350 -23.69 3.47 9.57
C ALA A 350 -22.52 4.04 8.74
N TYR A 351 -22.62 5.31 8.34
CA TYR A 351 -21.53 6.02 7.65
C TYR A 351 -20.31 6.20 8.56
N ASP A 352 -20.52 6.70 9.78
CA ASP A 352 -19.44 6.91 10.75
C ASP A 352 -18.77 5.59 11.18
N ALA A 353 -19.53 4.49 11.22
CA ALA A 353 -18.98 3.15 11.45
C ALA A 353 -18.00 2.73 10.33
N CYS A 354 -18.31 3.04 9.06
CA CYS A 354 -17.39 2.78 7.94
C CYS A 354 -16.07 3.55 8.10
N LEU A 355 -16.15 4.85 8.44
CA LEU A 355 -14.96 5.68 8.68
C LEU A 355 -14.14 5.14 9.85
N SER A 356 -14.80 4.73 10.94
CA SER A 356 -14.15 4.14 12.11
C SER A 356 -13.43 2.83 11.75
N MET A 357 -14.07 1.92 11.03
CA MET A 357 -13.44 0.65 10.62
C MET A 357 -12.28 0.86 9.64
N LEU A 358 -12.40 1.80 8.70
CA LEU A 358 -11.31 2.17 7.80
C LEU A 358 -10.13 2.78 8.58
N ARG A 359 -10.39 3.58 9.61
CA ARG A 359 -9.37 4.12 10.51
C ARG A 359 -8.66 3.01 11.29
N VAL A 360 -9.41 2.04 11.82
CA VAL A 360 -8.87 0.86 12.51
C VAL A 360 -7.97 0.04 11.58
N LEU A 361 -8.37 -0.18 10.32
CA LEU A 361 -7.52 -0.83 9.32
C LEU A 361 -6.20 -0.07 9.11
N ARG A 362 -6.26 1.27 9.04
CA ARG A 362 -5.07 2.13 8.91
C ARG A 362 -4.18 2.09 10.17
N ASP A 363 -4.75 2.04 11.37
CA ASP A 363 -3.99 1.84 12.61
C ASP A 363 -3.29 0.47 12.66
N LYS A 364 -3.99 -0.60 12.27
CA LYS A 364 -3.39 -1.95 12.10
C LYS A 364 -2.22 -1.89 11.10
N HIS A 365 -2.37 -1.20 9.97
CA HIS A 365 -1.28 -1.02 9.00
C HIS A 365 -0.09 -0.22 9.57
N ILE A 366 -0.33 0.85 10.33
CA ILE A 366 0.73 1.61 11.01
C ILE A 366 1.49 0.71 12.01
N ALA A 367 0.81 -0.18 12.72
CA ALA A 367 1.43 -1.14 13.63
C ALA A 367 2.34 -2.12 12.86
N ILE A 368 1.87 -2.67 11.74
CA ILE A 368 2.68 -3.50 10.84
C ILE A 368 3.91 -2.73 10.36
N VAL A 369 3.75 -1.52 9.80
CA VAL A 369 4.88 -0.72 9.32
C VAL A 369 5.88 -0.40 10.43
N THR A 370 5.40 -0.14 11.65
CA THR A 370 6.25 0.08 12.81
C THR A 370 7.11 -1.16 13.10
N ARG A 371 6.50 -2.35 13.13
CA ARG A 371 7.18 -3.62 13.40
C ARG A 371 8.13 -4.03 12.28
N TYR A 372 7.73 -3.90 11.02
CA TYR A 372 8.46 -4.43 9.86
C TYR A 372 9.49 -3.45 9.27
N ILE A 373 9.40 -2.15 9.58
CA ILE A 373 10.29 -1.13 8.99
C ILE A 373 10.94 -0.27 10.07
N VAL A 374 10.16 0.32 10.97
CA VAL A 374 10.69 1.31 11.93
C VAL A 374 11.62 0.65 12.96
N VAL A 375 11.21 -0.46 13.54
CA VAL A 375 12.00 -1.18 14.56
C VAL A 375 13.31 -1.74 13.94
N PRO A 376 13.29 -2.55 12.86
CA PRO A 376 14.51 -3.02 12.21
C PRO A 376 15.45 -1.89 11.77
N SER A 377 14.91 -0.79 11.24
CA SER A 377 15.74 0.36 10.85
C SER A 377 16.48 0.99 12.04
N ARG A 378 15.85 1.08 13.21
CA ARG A 378 16.48 1.60 14.43
C ARG A 378 17.58 0.67 14.94
N GLU A 379 17.35 -0.63 14.90
CA GLU A 379 18.35 -1.63 15.30
C GLU A 379 19.61 -1.56 14.45
N VAL A 380 19.46 -1.46 13.11
CA VAL A 380 20.61 -1.31 12.21
C VAL A 380 21.38 -0.01 12.48
N ARG A 381 20.68 1.11 12.73
CA ARG A 381 21.31 2.38 13.10
C ARG A 381 22.03 2.31 14.45
N ALA A 382 21.50 1.56 15.42
CA ALA A 382 22.17 1.34 16.70
C ALA A 382 23.46 0.52 16.53
N ARG A 383 23.40 -0.60 15.80
CA ARG A 383 24.56 -1.47 15.51
C ARG A 383 25.64 -0.78 14.66
N SER A 384 25.26 0.17 13.80
CA SER A 384 26.22 0.91 12.96
C SER A 384 27.01 1.95 13.75
N ARG A 385 26.42 2.53 14.81
CA ARG A 385 27.09 3.50 15.70
C ARG A 385 28.12 2.87 16.64
N SER A 386 28.04 1.56 16.86
CA SER A 386 28.96 0.82 17.75
C SER A 386 30.13 0.14 17.01
N ARG A 387 30.23 0.26 15.68
CA ARG A 387 31.33 -0.31 14.87
C ARG A 387 32.27 0.78 14.36
N SER A 388 33.58 0.50 14.30
CA SER A 388 34.58 1.43 13.77
C SER A 388 34.39 1.68 12.25
N PRO A 389 34.71 2.88 11.74
CA PRO A 389 34.39 3.31 10.35
C PRO A 389 35.01 2.45 9.24
N GLU A 390 36.10 1.72 9.51
CA GLU A 390 36.81 0.92 8.50
C GLU A 390 36.07 -0.37 8.12
N ALA A 391 35.28 -0.96 9.02
CA ALA A 391 34.59 -2.23 8.76
C ALA A 391 33.31 -2.08 7.91
N THR A 392 32.78 -0.85 7.76
CA THR A 392 31.47 -0.60 7.14
C THR A 392 31.51 -0.40 5.62
N ARG A 393 32.70 -0.23 5.02
CA ARG A 393 32.85 0.08 3.58
C ARG A 393 32.61 -1.09 2.62
N ARG A 394 32.45 -2.33 3.11
CA ARG A 394 32.50 -3.54 2.24
C ARG A 394 31.17 -4.06 1.70
N ARG A 395 30.00 -3.60 2.18
CA ARG A 395 28.67 -3.97 1.63
C ARG A 395 27.67 -2.82 1.85
N VAL A 396 27.17 -2.23 0.77
CA VAL A 396 26.04 -1.29 0.84
C VAL A 396 24.82 -2.06 1.33
N ASN A 397 24.34 -1.75 2.54
CA ASN A 397 23.12 -2.36 3.05
C ASN A 397 21.93 -1.66 2.38
N LEU A 398 21.47 -2.23 1.27
CA LEU A 398 20.37 -1.71 0.45
C LEU A 398 19.10 -1.41 1.25
N ALA A 399 18.82 -2.18 2.29
CA ALA A 399 17.67 -1.95 3.18
C ALA A 399 17.76 -0.59 3.91
N THR A 400 18.98 -0.12 4.23
CA THR A 400 19.22 1.20 4.86
C THR A 400 19.43 2.35 3.89
N ALA A 401 19.71 2.07 2.63
CA ALA A 401 19.94 3.12 1.63
C ALA A 401 18.66 3.89 1.28
N SER A 402 17.50 3.29 1.51
CA SER A 402 16.21 4.00 1.48
C SER A 402 15.97 4.88 2.72
N SER A 403 16.82 4.82 3.75
CA SER A 403 16.56 5.42 5.06
C SER A 403 17.65 6.34 5.61
N GLN A 404 18.75 6.61 4.92
CA GLN A 404 19.82 7.51 5.39
C GLN A 404 19.72 8.92 4.74
N ARG A 405 20.54 9.86 5.24
CA ARG A 405 20.61 11.27 4.81
C ARG A 405 21.89 11.49 4.01
N ARG A 406 21.82 12.41 3.03
CA ARG A 406 22.97 13.12 2.44
C ARG A 406 23.86 13.68 3.55
N ALA A 407 25.07 13.16 3.70
CA ALA A 407 26.14 13.85 4.40
C ALA A 407 26.76 14.86 3.43
N GLY A 408 26.45 16.14 3.60
CA GLY A 408 27.23 17.24 2.98
C GLY A 408 28.58 17.41 3.69
N PRO A 409 29.53 18.16 3.10
CA PRO A 409 30.91 18.23 3.57
C PRO A 409 30.99 18.80 4.99
N GLN A 410 31.85 18.21 5.81
CA GLN A 410 32.13 18.65 7.18
C GLN A 410 32.69 20.07 7.19
N GLY A 411 31.84 21.03 7.57
CA GLY A 411 32.23 22.37 8.00
C GLY A 411 32.14 22.46 9.52
N ILE A 412 33.22 22.95 10.13
CA ILE A 412 33.41 23.12 11.57
C ILE A 412 32.62 24.36 12.01
N ALA A 413 31.61 24.23 12.88
CA ALA A 413 31.21 25.28 13.83
C ALA A 413 30.05 24.82 14.75
N PHE A 414 30.18 25.20 16.02
CA PHE A 414 29.18 25.15 17.08
C PHE A 414 27.87 25.86 16.67
N GLU A 415 26.73 25.24 16.94
CA GLU A 415 25.63 25.81 17.74
C GLU A 415 24.51 24.78 17.91
N ALA A 416 24.01 24.68 19.13
CA ALA A 416 22.91 23.80 19.50
C ALA A 416 21.60 24.32 18.88
N ASN A 417 21.00 23.53 17.99
CA ASN A 417 19.60 23.73 17.63
C ASN A 417 18.91 22.38 17.42
N ASP A 418 17.70 22.28 17.95
CA ASP A 418 16.92 21.06 18.15
C ASP A 418 16.89 20.15 16.91
N GLY A 419 17.37 18.92 17.10
CA GLY A 419 17.49 17.90 16.06
C GLY A 419 16.12 17.41 15.58
N LYS A 420 15.58 18.02 14.52
CA LYS A 420 14.45 17.47 13.75
C LYS A 420 14.80 16.04 13.28
N LYS A 421 14.17 15.04 13.93
CA LYS A 421 14.20 13.61 13.56
C LYS A 421 13.88 13.48 12.06
N GLY A 422 14.79 12.88 11.29
CA GLY A 422 14.55 12.60 9.86
C GLY A 422 13.62 11.40 9.67
N ASP A 423 12.59 11.56 8.83
CA ASP A 423 11.59 10.54 8.54
C ASP A 423 12.15 9.38 7.70
N LEU A 424 11.75 8.15 8.06
CA LEU A 424 12.05 6.93 7.29
C LEU A 424 11.26 6.94 5.98
N LYS A 425 11.87 6.51 4.86
CA LYS A 425 11.17 6.44 3.57
C LYS A 425 10.59 5.06 3.26
N GLY A 426 9.39 5.04 2.70
CA GLY A 426 8.78 3.84 2.12
C GLY A 426 9.42 3.45 0.79
N THR A 427 9.11 2.26 0.27
CA THR A 427 9.51 1.80 -1.08
C THR A 427 8.93 2.70 -2.19
N GLY A 428 7.77 3.32 -1.92
CA GLY A 428 7.16 4.35 -2.78
C GLY A 428 7.84 5.72 -2.71
N GLY A 429 8.77 5.94 -1.76
CA GLY A 429 9.58 7.16 -1.65
C GLY A 429 9.08 8.24 -0.69
N THR A 430 7.92 8.07 -0.03
CA THR A 430 7.35 9.03 0.95
C THR A 430 7.98 8.93 2.33
N ALA A 431 7.87 10.01 3.11
CA ALA A 431 8.08 10.01 4.55
C ALA A 431 7.01 9.12 5.23
N LEU A 432 7.35 7.84 5.40
CA LEU A 432 6.39 6.76 5.57
C LEU A 432 5.45 6.96 6.75
N MET A 433 6.00 7.26 7.94
CA MET A 433 5.19 7.41 9.15
C MET A 433 4.33 8.67 9.12
N SER A 434 4.86 9.77 8.61
CA SER A 434 4.13 11.04 8.51
C SER A 434 2.97 10.92 7.53
N PHE A 435 3.20 10.29 6.38
CA PHE A 435 2.17 9.99 5.40
C PHE A 435 1.07 9.08 5.95
N LEU A 436 1.41 7.94 6.56
CA LEU A 436 0.41 7.00 7.06
C LEU A 436 -0.44 7.58 8.20
N LYS A 437 0.17 8.32 9.12
CA LYS A 437 -0.56 9.01 10.19
C LYS A 437 -1.49 10.07 9.63
N GLN A 438 -1.02 10.88 8.68
CA GLN A 438 -1.85 11.87 8.02
C GLN A 438 -3.03 11.21 7.30
N ALA A 439 -2.81 10.16 6.51
CA ALA A 439 -3.89 9.46 5.83
C ALA A 439 -4.92 8.91 6.84
N ARG A 440 -4.48 8.31 7.94
CA ARG A 440 -5.38 7.85 9.02
C ARG A 440 -6.19 9.01 9.62
N ASP A 441 -5.53 10.13 9.91
CA ASP A 441 -6.19 11.28 10.52
C ASP A 441 -7.21 11.90 9.54
N GLU A 442 -6.88 11.96 8.25
CA GLU A 442 -7.76 12.39 7.15
C GLU A 442 -9.01 11.48 7.00
N THR A 443 -8.94 10.19 7.37
CA THR A 443 -10.14 9.31 7.42
C THR A 443 -11.20 9.83 8.40
N GLY A 444 -10.78 10.50 9.46
CA GLY A 444 -11.68 11.02 10.50
C GLY A 444 -12.25 12.40 10.19
N GLU A 445 -11.84 13.04 9.09
CA GLU A 445 -12.34 14.37 8.73
C GLU A 445 -13.80 14.39 8.25
N PRO A 446 -14.29 13.39 7.48
CA PRO A 446 -15.66 13.39 6.96
C PRO A 446 -16.75 13.06 8.00
N THR A 447 -16.40 12.73 9.24
CA THR A 447 -17.33 12.26 10.27
C THR A 447 -18.44 13.24 10.55
N VAL A 448 -19.66 12.71 10.64
CA VAL A 448 -20.87 13.53 10.76
C VAL A 448 -21.17 13.77 12.24
N GLU A 449 -21.26 12.71 13.04
CA GLU A 449 -21.65 12.79 14.44
C GLU A 449 -20.57 13.42 15.33
N GLU A 450 -20.98 14.29 16.26
CA GLU A 450 -20.05 14.97 17.14
C GLU A 450 -19.37 14.01 18.13
N TRP A 451 -20.10 13.01 18.62
CA TRP A 451 -19.54 11.97 19.50
C TRP A 451 -18.54 11.11 18.74
N ALA A 452 -18.83 10.74 17.49
CA ALA A 452 -17.93 9.98 16.63
C ALA A 452 -16.69 10.78 16.29
N ARG A 453 -16.83 12.09 16.03
CA ARG A 453 -15.70 13.00 15.82
C ARG A 453 -14.83 13.12 17.08
N ARG A 454 -15.42 13.15 18.28
CA ARG A 454 -14.66 13.14 19.56
C ARG A 454 -13.96 11.81 19.78
N PHE A 455 -14.62 10.69 19.51
CA PHE A 455 -14.03 9.35 19.56
C PHE A 455 -12.88 9.19 18.56
N MET A 456 -13.05 9.68 17.34
CA MET A 456 -12.04 9.62 16.29
C MET A 456 -10.89 10.60 16.50
N ASN A 457 -11.09 11.72 17.21
CA ASN A 457 -10.00 12.61 17.59
C ASN A 457 -9.28 12.22 18.88
N ARG A 458 -9.79 11.24 19.65
CA ARG A 458 -9.05 10.68 20.78
C ARG A 458 -7.80 9.97 20.25
N VAL A 459 -6.65 10.60 20.47
CA VAL A 459 -5.37 9.90 20.53
C VAL A 459 -5.44 9.07 21.80
N LEU A 460 -5.47 7.74 21.69
CA LEU A 460 -5.23 6.85 22.82
C LEU A 460 -3.84 7.21 23.38
N ARG A 461 -3.81 8.09 24.39
CA ARG A 461 -2.64 8.21 25.27
C ARG A 461 -2.66 6.93 26.07
N ALA A 462 -1.65 6.08 25.87
CA ALA A 462 -1.36 5.03 26.83
C ALA A 462 -1.04 5.72 28.16
N GLU A 463 -2.00 5.73 29.08
CA GLU A 463 -1.71 6.03 30.47
C GLU A 463 -0.81 4.92 31.01
N GLY A 464 0.30 5.32 31.63
CA GLY A 464 1.13 4.44 32.44
C GLY A 464 2.09 3.52 31.69
N LYS A 465 3.26 4.05 31.33
CA LYS A 465 4.56 3.37 31.53
C LYS A 465 5.71 4.34 31.22
N ASN A 466 6.39 4.76 32.30
CA ASN A 466 7.64 5.54 32.40
C ASN A 466 7.54 6.95 33.00
N ASP A 467 6.86 7.11 34.15
CA ASP A 467 7.26 8.15 35.11
C ASP A 467 8.28 7.56 36.08
N PHE A 468 9.54 7.55 35.65
CA PHE A 468 10.69 7.27 36.51
C PHE A 468 11.48 8.56 36.69
N PHE A 469 10.89 9.59 37.31
CA PHE A 469 11.62 10.60 38.07
C PHE A 469 10.70 11.17 39.15
N LEU A 470 11.16 11.06 40.40
CA LEU A 470 10.45 11.44 41.61
C LEU A 470 10.05 12.93 41.67
N GLY A 471 8.80 13.17 42.06
CA GLY A 471 8.48 13.98 43.24
C GLY A 471 8.38 15.49 43.08
N LYS A 472 7.16 15.99 42.82
CA LYS A 472 6.54 17.16 43.50
C LYS A 472 5.05 17.25 43.13
N PRO A 473 4.13 17.46 44.09
CA PRO A 473 2.73 17.72 43.78
C PRO A 473 2.58 19.21 43.45
N GLU A 474 2.23 19.53 42.21
CA GLU A 474 1.63 20.84 41.92
C GLU A 474 0.11 20.70 41.93
N ALA A 475 -0.47 21.36 42.93
CA ALA A 475 -1.89 21.53 43.09
C ALA A 475 -2.42 22.54 42.05
N GLY A 476 -3.61 22.24 41.52
CA GLY A 476 -4.47 23.21 40.83
C GLY A 476 -4.53 23.01 39.32
N VAL A 477 -5.66 22.47 38.82
CA VAL A 477 -6.74 23.21 38.15
C VAL A 477 -7.71 22.19 37.54
N GLY A 478 -8.97 22.27 37.97
CA GLY A 478 -10.14 21.92 37.15
C GLY A 478 -10.52 20.44 37.04
N GLY A 479 -11.46 20.00 37.89
CA GLY A 479 -12.15 18.73 37.72
C GLY A 479 -12.93 18.67 36.41
N GLY A 480 -12.66 17.62 35.63
CA GLY A 480 -13.57 17.16 34.57
C GLY A 480 -14.41 16.03 35.15
N ALA A 481 -15.73 16.23 35.22
CA ALA A 481 -16.67 15.19 35.56
C ALA A 481 -16.52 14.02 34.58
N VAL A 482 -16.44 12.80 35.12
CA VAL A 482 -16.65 11.58 34.34
C VAL A 482 -18.14 11.54 34.03
N GLU A 483 -18.52 11.90 32.82
CA GLU A 483 -19.89 11.77 32.33
C GLU A 483 -20.02 10.37 31.72
N GLU A 484 -20.68 9.46 32.43
CA GLU A 484 -21.10 8.16 31.89
C GLU A 484 -22.21 8.41 30.87
N VAL A 485 -21.87 8.24 29.59
CA VAL A 485 -22.86 8.24 28.51
C VAL A 485 -23.28 6.80 28.26
N GLU A 486 -24.47 6.41 28.73
CA GLU A 486 -25.11 5.16 28.36
C GLU A 486 -25.55 5.21 26.89
N VAL A 487 -24.91 4.38 26.04
CA VAL A 487 -25.32 4.17 24.64
C VAL A 487 -25.99 2.81 24.54
N ALA A 488 -27.30 2.78 24.30
CA ALA A 488 -28.04 1.56 24.00
C ALA A 488 -27.73 1.09 22.57
N GLY A 489 -26.78 0.16 22.44
CA GLY A 489 -26.43 -0.50 21.18
C GLY A 489 -27.39 -1.64 20.80
N LEU A 490 -27.44 -1.97 19.51
CA LEU A 490 -28.29 -3.00 18.89
C LEU A 490 -27.96 -4.46 19.26
N ALA A 491 -27.04 -4.69 20.20
CA ALA A 491 -26.89 -5.95 20.93
C ALA A 491 -26.03 -5.72 22.19
N GLY A 492 -26.67 -5.64 23.36
CA GLY A 492 -26.03 -5.82 24.67
C GLY A 492 -25.07 -4.71 25.13
N THR A 493 -25.21 -4.33 26.39
CA THR A 493 -24.33 -3.41 27.13
C THR A 493 -22.87 -3.91 27.13
N TRP A 494 -21.93 -3.10 26.66
CA TRP A 494 -20.49 -3.36 26.78
C TRP A 494 -19.98 -2.78 28.10
N THR A 495 -19.54 -3.63 29.02
CA THR A 495 -18.71 -3.23 30.17
C THR A 495 -17.28 -3.69 29.92
N ILE A 496 -16.33 -2.75 29.94
CA ILE A 496 -14.89 -3.01 29.98
C ILE A 496 -14.54 -3.22 31.46
N ASP A 497 -14.26 -4.47 31.85
CA ASP A 497 -13.50 -4.73 33.07
C ASP A 497 -12.02 -4.78 32.71
N ASP A 498 -11.25 -3.89 33.36
CA ASP A 498 -9.80 -3.90 33.40
C ASP A 498 -9.29 -5.01 34.35
N ASP A 499 -8.08 -5.52 34.04
CA ASP A 499 -7.24 -6.47 34.78
C ASP A 499 -7.60 -7.98 34.71
N VAL A 500 -6.69 -8.80 34.15
CA VAL A 500 -5.65 -9.55 34.89
C VAL A 500 -4.72 -10.27 33.89
N GLY A 501 -3.40 -10.11 34.08
CA GLY A 501 -2.47 -11.26 34.03
C GLY A 501 -1.51 -11.36 32.84
N GLY A 502 -0.27 -10.92 33.03
CA GLY A 502 0.82 -11.13 32.08
C GLY A 502 1.60 -12.44 32.25
N ILE A 503 2.79 -12.40 31.64
CA ILE A 503 4.03 -13.15 31.91
C ILE A 503 4.39 -14.26 30.92
N CYS A 504 5.51 -14.01 30.24
CA CYS A 504 6.39 -14.97 29.60
C CYS A 504 6.72 -16.15 30.52
N HIS A 505 6.60 -17.39 30.05
CA HIS A 505 7.46 -18.52 30.44
C HIS A 505 7.23 -19.69 29.46
N TYR A 506 8.10 -19.85 28.46
CA TYR A 506 9.16 -20.87 28.36
C TYR A 506 9.93 -20.71 27.05
#